data_AF-A0A750KKE3-F1
#
_entry.id   AF-A0A750KKE3-F1
#
_cell.length_a   1.000
_cell.length_b   1.000
_cell.length_c   1.000
_cell.angle_alpha   90.00
_cell.angle_beta   90.00
_cell.angle_gamma   90.00
#
_symmetry.space_group_name_H-M   'P 1'
#
loop_
_entity.id
_entity.type
_entity.pdbx_description
1 polymer ?
#
loop_
_entity_poly.entity_id
_entity_poly.type
_entity_poly.pdbx_seq_one_letter_code
_entity_poly.pdbx_strand_id
1 'polypeptide(L)'
;MVRSGALYVWDFDEDGGDLNVRVSGQLIFNTSEHIVDAALAGLGIAFLPEEEFGNHIQEGRLIRILEPWCRPFAGYHLYYPSRKQPSPAFSLVVEALRLPVTSNRQRRQAMAIRSPNVSGYGSK
;
A
#
# COMPACT_ATOMS: atom_id res chain seq x y z
N MET A 1 12.22 -19.90 8.66
CA MET A 1 11.38 -20.32 7.53
C MET A 1 9.94 -20.43 8.03
N VAL A 2 9.17 -19.34 7.95
CA VAL A 2 7.72 -19.37 8.15
C VAL A 2 7.11 -19.30 6.75
N ARG A 3 6.63 -20.43 6.25
CA ARG A 3 5.81 -20.51 5.04
C ARG A 3 4.37 -20.14 5.41
N SER A 4 4.11 -18.90 5.79
CA SER A 4 2.73 -18.47 5.99
C SER A 4 2.20 -18.00 4.64
N GLY A 5 1.57 -18.89 3.88
CA GLY A 5 0.70 -18.51 2.75
C GLY A 5 -0.58 -17.78 3.21
N ALA A 6 -0.53 -17.12 4.37
CA ALA A 6 -1.63 -16.38 4.93
C ALA A 6 -1.72 -15.03 4.21
N LEU A 7 -2.91 -14.72 3.70
CA LEU A 7 -3.18 -13.42 3.10
C LEU A 7 -3.20 -12.34 4.18
N TYR A 8 -2.71 -11.17 3.80
CA TYR A 8 -2.81 -9.97 4.62
C TYR A 8 -4.28 -9.69 4.96
N VAL A 9 -4.57 -9.52 6.26
CA VAL A 9 -5.90 -9.12 6.72
C VAL A 9 -6.02 -7.62 6.57
N TRP A 10 -7.07 -7.16 5.91
CA TRP A 10 -7.29 -5.74 5.72
C TRP A 10 -7.76 -5.13 7.02
N ASP A 11 -6.96 -4.22 7.54
CA ASP A 11 -7.15 -3.49 8.77
C ASP A 11 -7.74 -2.12 8.45
N PHE A 12 -8.91 -1.86 9.02
CA PHE A 12 -9.63 -0.59 8.89
C PHE A 12 -9.98 -0.05 10.26
N ASP A 13 -10.04 1.28 10.38
CA ASP A 13 -10.38 1.95 11.64
C ASP A 13 -11.17 3.24 11.32
N GLU A 14 -12.45 3.25 11.67
CA GLU A 14 -13.37 4.39 11.59
C GLU A 14 -13.90 4.70 13.01
N ASP A 15 -14.31 5.95 13.29
CA ASP A 15 -14.83 6.48 14.56
C ASP A 15 -15.97 5.62 15.19
N GLY A 16 -15.62 4.46 15.75
CA GLY A 16 -16.55 3.43 16.18
C GLY A 16 -15.94 2.03 16.36
N GLY A 17 -14.74 1.75 15.79
CA GLY A 17 -13.94 0.57 16.12
C GLY A 17 -13.09 0.00 14.98
N ASP A 18 -12.13 -0.86 15.37
CA ASP A 18 -11.26 -1.59 14.44
C ASP A 18 -12.04 -2.69 13.69
N LEU A 19 -11.94 -2.69 12.36
CA LEU A 19 -12.51 -3.70 11.49
C LEU A 19 -11.41 -4.47 10.75
N ASN A 20 -11.35 -5.77 10.98
CA ASN A 20 -10.44 -6.68 10.30
C ASN A 20 -11.19 -7.52 9.26
N VAL A 21 -10.92 -7.30 7.98
CA VAL A 21 -11.56 -8.01 6.87
C VAL A 21 -10.61 -9.04 6.28
N ARG A 22 -11.01 -10.31 6.35
CA ARG A 22 -10.37 -11.40 5.60
C ARG A 22 -10.98 -11.47 4.20
N VAL A 23 -10.26 -10.96 3.23
CA VAL A 23 -10.70 -11.01 1.82
C VAL A 23 -10.40 -12.37 1.23
N SER A 24 -11.41 -12.99 0.61
CA SER A 24 -11.26 -14.17 -0.23
C SER A 24 -11.43 -13.74 -1.69
N GLY A 25 -10.31 -13.54 -2.39
CA GLY A 25 -10.28 -13.06 -3.77
C GLY A 25 -9.96 -14.17 -4.77
N GLN A 26 -10.33 -13.95 -6.04
CA GLN A 26 -10.04 -14.83 -7.18
C GLN A 26 -8.56 -14.79 -7.63
N LEU A 27 -7.82 -13.77 -7.21
CA LEU A 27 -6.42 -13.53 -7.56
C LEU A 27 -5.63 -13.22 -6.30
N ILE A 28 -4.41 -13.78 -6.22
CA ILE A 28 -3.46 -13.54 -5.14
C ILE A 28 -2.13 -13.17 -5.78
N PHE A 29 -1.56 -12.06 -5.31
CA PHE A 29 -0.29 -11.54 -5.79
C PHE A 29 0.65 -11.30 -4.61
N ASN A 30 1.94 -11.33 -4.87
CA ASN A 30 3.00 -11.10 -3.89
C ASN A 30 3.80 -9.80 -4.14
N THR A 31 3.35 -8.97 -5.09
CA THR A 31 3.98 -7.70 -5.47
C THR A 31 2.90 -6.65 -5.73
N SER A 32 3.16 -5.39 -5.33
CA SER A 32 2.25 -4.26 -5.54
C SER A 32 1.92 -4.02 -7.01
N GLU A 33 2.91 -4.12 -7.91
CA GLU A 33 2.75 -3.87 -9.35
C GLU A 33 1.63 -4.72 -9.97
N HIS A 34 1.67 -6.05 -9.76
CA HIS A 34 0.62 -6.95 -10.26
C HIS A 34 -0.76 -6.71 -9.60
N ILE A 35 -0.81 -6.23 -8.36
CA ILE A 35 -2.07 -5.86 -7.70
C ILE A 35 -2.69 -4.63 -8.39
N VAL A 36 -1.86 -3.63 -8.71
CA VAL A 36 -2.28 -2.42 -9.43
C VAL A 36 -2.76 -2.78 -10.84
N ASP A 37 -2.03 -3.61 -11.57
CA ASP A 37 -2.42 -4.07 -12.91
C ASP A 37 -3.77 -4.79 -12.90
N ALA A 38 -4.00 -5.66 -11.91
CA ALA A 38 -5.28 -6.35 -11.76
C ALA A 38 -6.43 -5.37 -11.47
N ALA A 39 -6.21 -4.36 -10.64
CA ALA A 39 -7.19 -3.31 -10.37
C ALA A 39 -7.49 -2.47 -11.62
N LEU A 40 -6.47 -2.11 -12.40
CA LEU A 40 -6.60 -1.39 -13.68
C LEU A 40 -7.37 -2.20 -14.74
N ALA A 41 -7.17 -3.52 -14.76
CA ALA A 41 -7.93 -4.45 -15.59
C ALA A 41 -9.37 -4.67 -15.11
N GLY A 42 -9.76 -4.11 -13.96
CA GLY A 42 -11.10 -4.24 -13.39
C GLY A 42 -11.37 -5.60 -12.75
N LEU A 43 -10.33 -6.31 -12.33
CA LEU A 43 -10.42 -7.66 -11.76
C LEU A 43 -10.72 -7.66 -10.24
N GLY A 44 -10.85 -6.48 -9.63
CA GLY A 44 -11.20 -6.33 -8.22
C GLY A 44 -10.80 -4.98 -7.62
N ILE A 45 -10.83 -4.93 -6.28
CA ILE A 45 -10.37 -3.80 -5.46
C ILE A 45 -8.94 -4.10 -4.98
N ALA A 46 -8.06 -3.12 -5.07
CA ALA A 46 -6.71 -3.17 -4.51
C ALA A 46 -6.64 -2.39 -3.18
N PHE A 47 -5.84 -2.89 -2.25
CA PHE A 47 -5.53 -2.24 -0.97
C PHE A 47 -4.01 -2.20 -0.78
N LEU A 48 -3.42 -1.02 -0.93
CA LEU A 48 -1.97 -0.77 -0.92
C LEU A 48 -1.66 0.63 -0.36
N PRO A 49 -0.39 0.96 -0.06
CA PRO A 49 0.01 2.35 0.15
C PRO A 49 -0.42 3.26 -0.99
N GLU A 50 -0.86 4.48 -0.67
CA GLU A 50 -1.40 5.45 -1.64
C GLU A 50 -0.40 5.79 -2.75
N GLU A 51 0.90 5.74 -2.46
CA GLU A 51 1.94 6.00 -3.46
C GLU A 51 1.90 5.03 -4.65
N GLU A 52 1.43 3.80 -4.44
CA GLU A 52 1.31 2.78 -5.50
C GLU A 52 0.22 3.15 -6.53
N PHE A 53 -0.76 3.97 -6.14
CA PHE A 53 -1.87 4.36 -7.01
C PHE A 53 -1.74 5.76 -7.60
N GLY A 54 -0.79 6.57 -7.11
CA GLY A 54 -0.75 8.03 -7.32
C GLY A 54 -0.93 8.47 -8.78
N ASN A 55 -0.13 7.90 -9.68
CA ASN A 55 -0.20 8.23 -11.11
C ASN A 55 -1.54 7.82 -11.73
N HIS A 56 -2.04 6.64 -11.37
CA HIS A 56 -3.29 6.09 -11.90
C HIS A 56 -4.53 6.85 -11.43
N ILE A 57 -4.52 7.37 -10.19
CA ILE A 57 -5.57 8.22 -9.67
C ILE A 57 -5.54 9.60 -10.35
N GLN A 58 -4.36 10.19 -10.50
CA GLN A 58 -4.19 11.48 -11.19
C GLN A 58 -4.69 11.43 -12.64
N GLU A 59 -4.45 10.32 -13.32
CA GLU A 59 -4.92 10.08 -14.68
C GLU A 59 -6.40 9.64 -14.75
N GLY A 60 -7.09 9.48 -13.61
CA GLY A 60 -8.48 9.05 -13.54
C GLY A 60 -8.71 7.59 -13.94
N ARG A 61 -7.65 6.78 -14.05
CA ARG A 61 -7.73 5.34 -14.35
C ARG A 61 -8.22 4.53 -13.15
N LEU A 62 -7.80 4.92 -11.96
CA LEU A 62 -8.28 4.40 -10.68
C LEU A 62 -9.01 5.50 -9.91
N ILE A 63 -9.98 5.12 -9.09
CA ILE A 63 -10.59 5.99 -8.09
C ILE A 63 -10.36 5.43 -6.70
N ARG A 64 -10.21 6.33 -5.72
CA ARG A 64 -10.18 5.98 -4.30
C ARG A 64 -11.59 5.66 -3.83
N ILE A 65 -11.69 4.68 -2.95
CA ILE A 65 -12.93 4.31 -2.28
C ILE A 65 -12.66 4.12 -0.79
N LEU A 66 -13.71 4.23 0.04
CA LEU A 66 -13.63 4.02 1.49
C LEU A 66 -12.52 4.82 2.18
N GLU A 67 -12.24 6.03 1.70
CA GLU A 67 -11.19 6.91 2.26
C GLU A 67 -11.30 7.16 3.77
N PRO A 68 -12.50 7.29 4.38
CA PRO A 68 -12.63 7.44 5.83
C PRO A 68 -12.04 6.27 6.64
N TRP A 69 -12.00 5.08 6.05
CA TRP A 69 -11.53 3.85 6.69
C TRP A 69 -10.02 3.63 6.57
N CYS A 70 -9.35 4.43 5.73
CA CYS A 70 -7.93 4.29 5.42
C CYS A 70 -7.10 5.27 6.27
N ARG A 71 -6.67 4.84 7.46
CA ARG A 71 -5.85 5.67 8.35
C ARG A 71 -4.39 5.81 7.87
N PRO A 72 -3.71 6.89 8.26
CA PRO A 72 -2.26 7.00 8.07
C PRO A 72 -1.52 5.91 8.84
N PHE A 73 -0.46 5.36 8.25
CA PHE A 73 0.43 4.42 8.94
C PHE A 73 1.72 5.11 9.40
N ALA A 74 2.40 4.53 10.39
CA ALA A 74 3.59 5.11 11.05
C ALA A 74 4.81 5.31 10.12
N GLY A 75 4.74 4.82 8.87
CA GLY A 75 5.81 4.90 7.89
C GLY A 75 6.73 3.66 7.92
N TYR A 76 7.88 3.81 7.27
CA TYR A 76 8.86 2.74 7.15
C TYR A 76 9.88 2.79 8.30
N HIS A 77 10.21 1.62 8.83
CA HIS A 77 11.22 1.48 9.88
C HIS A 77 12.39 0.64 9.38
N LEU A 78 13.61 1.06 9.74
CA LEU A 78 14.81 0.28 9.50
C LEU A 78 15.10 -0.59 10.73
N TYR A 79 15.19 -1.90 10.53
CA TYR A 79 15.51 -2.87 11.59
C TYR A 79 16.89 -3.48 11.38
N TYR A 80 17.72 -3.45 12.43
CA TYR A 80 19.06 -4.04 12.44
C TYR A 80 19.19 -5.01 13.64
N PRO A 81 19.18 -6.34 13.42
CA PRO A 81 19.08 -7.34 14.49
C PRO A 81 20.35 -7.54 15.31
N SER A 82 21.45 -6.86 15.00
CA SER A 82 22.70 -7.01 15.73
C SER A 82 22.74 -6.11 16.97
N ARG A 83 23.24 -6.65 18.08
CA ARG A 83 23.48 -5.92 19.33
C ARG A 83 24.89 -5.32 19.42
N LYS A 84 25.74 -5.54 18.40
CA LYS A 84 27.08 -4.93 18.33
C LYS A 84 26.98 -3.45 17.99
N GLN A 85 27.98 -2.66 18.38
CA GLN A 85 28.03 -1.26 17.97
C GLN A 85 28.02 -1.15 16.44
N PRO A 86 27.17 -0.30 15.86
CA PRO A 86 27.14 -0.07 14.42
C PRO A 86 28.47 0.51 13.96
N SER A 87 28.93 0.09 12.77
CA SER A 87 30.12 0.68 12.16
C SER A 87 29.85 2.15 11.77
N PRO A 88 30.88 3.00 11.67
CA PRO A 88 30.70 4.36 11.17
C PRO A 88 30.02 4.43 9.81
N ALA A 89 30.36 3.50 8.90
CA ALA A 89 29.72 3.40 7.59
C ALA A 89 28.22 3.09 7.68
N PHE A 90 27.81 2.19 8.58
CA PHE A 90 26.39 1.89 8.79
C PHE A 90 25.65 3.10 9.36
N SER A 91 26.23 3.79 10.34
CA SER A 91 25.63 5.00 10.92
C SER A 91 25.38 6.07 9.86
N LEU A 92 26.31 6.28 8.93
CA LEU A 92 26.13 7.21 7.80
C LEU A 92 24.96 6.81 6.89
N VAL A 93 24.79 5.51 6.61
CA VAL A 93 23.65 5.02 5.82
C VAL A 93 22.33 5.23 6.57
N VAL A 94 22.28 4.93 7.88
CA VAL A 94 21.08 5.17 8.69
C VAL A 94 20.69 6.64 8.67
N GLU A 95 21.67 7.53 8.80
CA GLU A 95 21.45 8.98 8.73
C GLU A 95 20.93 9.40 7.36
N ALA A 96 21.54 8.92 6.27
CA ALA A 96 21.12 9.23 4.90
C ALA A 96 19.70 8.73 4.57
N LEU A 97 19.29 7.60 5.14
CA LEU A 97 17.95 7.03 4.95
C LEU A 97 16.90 7.60 5.93
N ARG A 98 17.33 8.42 6.90
CA ARG A 98 16.43 8.99 7.90
C ARG A 98 15.62 10.12 7.27
N LEU A 99 14.35 9.83 6.99
CA LEU A 99 13.44 10.85 6.48
C LEU A 99 13.06 11.82 7.61
N PRO A 100 13.06 13.15 7.36
CA PRO A 100 12.67 14.13 8.36
C PRO A 100 11.17 13.97 8.70
N VAL A 101 10.83 14.02 9.98
CA VAL A 101 9.45 13.92 10.49
C VAL A 101 8.51 14.97 9.87
N THR A 102 9.07 16.08 9.35
CA THR A 102 8.33 17.16 8.68
C THR A 102 7.89 16.85 7.26
N SER A 103 8.45 15.84 6.59
CA SER A 103 7.93 15.34 5.30
C SER A 103 6.74 14.40 5.52
N ASN A 104 5.84 14.76 6.44
CA ASN A 104 4.58 14.09 6.70
C ASN A 104 3.58 14.46 5.59
N ARG A 105 3.87 14.02 4.35
CA ARG A 105 2.75 13.56 3.53
C ARG A 105 2.17 12.41 4.34
N GLN A 106 1.00 12.60 4.94
CA GLN A 106 0.28 11.54 5.63
C GLN A 106 0.29 10.31 4.72
N ARG A 107 1.17 9.35 5.01
CA ARG A 107 1.27 8.12 4.24
C ARG A 107 0.09 7.29 4.65
N ARG A 108 -0.84 7.11 3.74
CA ARG A 108 -2.08 6.39 3.97
C ARG A 108 -2.06 5.13 3.13
N GLN A 109 -2.71 4.09 3.63
CA GLN A 109 -3.20 3.08 2.72
C GLN A 109 -4.35 3.69 1.89
N ALA A 110 -4.63 3.09 0.75
CA ALA A 110 -5.75 3.46 -0.08
C ALA A 110 -6.40 2.20 -0.63
N MET A 111 -7.72 2.26 -0.77
CA MET A 111 -8.45 1.30 -1.58
C MET A 111 -8.73 1.92 -2.93
N ALA A 112 -8.39 1.20 -3.99
CA ALA A 112 -8.56 1.67 -5.35
C ALA A 112 -9.26 0.64 -6.21
N ILE A 113 -10.14 1.12 -7.09
CA ILE A 113 -10.83 0.33 -8.11
C ILE A 113 -10.75 1.06 -9.44
N ARG A 114 -10.84 0.31 -10.55
CA ARG A 114 -10.97 0.88 -11.89
C ARG A 114 -12.08 1.93 -11.93
N SER A 115 -11.74 3.10 -12.44
CA SER A 115 -12.71 4.17 -12.65
C SER A 115 -13.77 3.73 -13.67
N PRO A 116 -15.07 3.91 -13.37
CA PRO A 116 -16.15 3.52 -14.26
C PRO A 116 -16.23 4.37 -15.53
N ASN A 117 -15.64 5.58 -15.52
CA ASN A 117 -15.68 6.53 -16.63
C ASN A 117 -14.55 6.33 -17.65
N VAL A 118 -13.67 5.35 -17.45
CA VAL A 118 -12.66 5.00 -18.45
C VAL A 118 -13.35 4.16 -19.52
N SER A 119 -13.87 4.84 -20.55
CA SER A 119 -14.41 4.21 -21.76
C SER A 119 -13.49 3.08 -22.20
N GLY A 120 -14.04 1.86 -22.17
CA GLY A 120 -13.29 0.65 -22.47
C GLY A 120 -12.84 0.58 -23.93
N TYR A 121 -11.85 -0.29 -24.14
CA TYR A 121 -11.54 -0.92 -25.42
C TYR A 121 -10.94 -0.03 -26.52
N GLY A 122 -9.63 0.20 -26.41
CA GLY A 122 -8.76 0.21 -27.58
C GLY A 122 -8.60 -1.23 -28.08
N SER A 123 -9.40 -1.60 -29.08
CA SER A 123 -9.17 -2.79 -29.91
C SER A 123 -7.88 -2.60 -30.70
N LYS A 124 -6.92 -3.50 -30.53
CA LYS A 124 -6.08 -4.10 -31.60
C LYS A 124 -5.56 -5.45 -31.14
#